data_AF-A0A9W8CP28-F1
#
_entry.id   AF-A0A9W8CP28-F1
#
_cell.length_a   1.000
_cell.length_b   1.000
_cell.length_c   1.000
_cell.angle_alpha   90.00
_cell.angle_beta   90.00
_cell.angle_gamma   90.00
#
_symmetry.space_group_name_H-M   'P 1'
#
loop_
_entity.id
_entity.type
_entity.pdbx_description
1 polymer ?
#
loop_
_entity_poly.entity_id
_entity_poly.type
_entity_poly.pdbx_seq_one_letter_code
_entity_poly.pdbx_strand_id
1 'polypeptide(L)'
;MASTSLTDSDSSSTKTNSVHVFLSSLVFNAAISAAILLLFCILRPRFKRVYAPRTYAVERARRSTPISNGLFSWIPAVLRVPDEQIIRRCGLDTYMFLRGMRLMLIISSVVSLLSAATILPINILGSKGLTGLDSLSIGNVDSKSSRLWVHVGFFALAVVWTMWCIVGELRIYTHLR
;
A
#
# COMPACT_ATOMS: atom_id res chain seq x y z
N MET A 1 -12.02 -12.10 47.08
CA MET A 1 -11.76 -13.00 45.95
C MET A 1 -12.77 -12.91 44.79
N ALA A 2 -13.91 -12.20 44.92
CA ALA A 2 -14.92 -12.10 43.85
C ALA A 2 -14.71 -10.96 42.83
N SER A 3 -13.77 -10.04 43.06
CA SER A 3 -13.59 -8.83 42.23
C SER A 3 -12.78 -9.08 40.95
N THR A 4 -12.00 -10.16 40.89
CA THR A 4 -11.08 -10.44 39.77
C THR A 4 -11.78 -11.06 38.56
N SER A 5 -12.92 -11.74 38.75
CA SER A 5 -13.66 -12.41 37.66
C SER A 5 -14.47 -11.43 36.78
N LEU A 6 -14.96 -10.33 37.37
CA LEU A 6 -15.68 -9.30 36.64
C LEU A 6 -14.76 -8.50 35.70
N THR A 7 -13.53 -8.20 36.14
CA THR A 7 -12.53 -7.46 35.35
C THR A 7 -11.99 -8.25 34.16
N ASP A 8 -11.84 -9.58 34.27
CA ASP A 8 -11.40 -10.42 33.15
C ASP A 8 -12.50 -10.62 32.10
N SER A 9 -13.76 -10.65 32.53
CA SER A 9 -14.92 -10.75 31.63
C SER A 9 -15.12 -9.47 30.82
N ASP A 10 -14.99 -8.30 31.44
CA ASP A 10 -15.09 -7.01 30.73
C ASP A 10 -13.93 -6.76 29.76
N SER A 11 -12.70 -7.15 30.14
CA SER A 11 -11.53 -6.96 29.28
C SER A 11 -11.54 -7.88 28.05
N SER A 12 -12.00 -9.13 28.20
CA SER A 12 -12.14 -10.06 27.07
C SER A 12 -13.28 -9.67 26.14
N SER A 13 -14.41 -9.22 26.68
CA SER A 13 -15.52 -8.67 25.89
C SER A 13 -15.08 -7.44 25.08
N THR A 14 -14.39 -6.47 25.69
CA THR A 14 -13.93 -5.26 24.98
C THR A 14 -12.97 -5.59 23.82
N LYS A 15 -12.05 -6.53 24.02
CA LYS A 15 -11.08 -6.94 22.98
C LYS A 15 -11.74 -7.63 21.79
N THR A 16 -12.73 -8.51 22.04
CA THR A 16 -13.50 -9.16 20.97
C THR A 16 -14.32 -8.13 20.18
N ASN A 17 -14.94 -7.16 20.87
CA ASN A 17 -15.63 -6.07 20.21
C ASN A 17 -14.71 -5.25 19.30
N SER A 18 -13.49 -4.91 19.72
CA SER A 18 -12.52 -4.15 18.90
C SER A 18 -12.15 -4.84 17.58
N VAL A 19 -11.87 -6.15 17.59
CA VAL A 19 -11.56 -6.89 16.36
C VAL A 19 -12.77 -6.95 15.43
N HIS A 20 -13.97 -7.10 15.98
CA HIS A 20 -15.22 -7.11 15.20
C HIS A 20 -15.53 -5.76 14.56
N VAL A 21 -15.32 -4.65 15.29
CA VAL A 21 -15.48 -3.29 14.75
C VAL A 21 -14.49 -3.02 13.62
N PHE A 22 -13.23 -3.43 13.80
CA PHE A 22 -12.21 -3.32 12.76
C PHE A 22 -12.58 -4.12 11.52
N LEU A 23 -12.96 -5.39 11.68
CA LEU A 23 -13.34 -6.27 10.57
C LEU A 23 -14.58 -5.75 9.82
N SER A 24 -15.59 -5.26 10.54
CA SER A 24 -16.80 -4.69 9.94
C SER A 24 -16.47 -3.46 9.09
N SER A 25 -15.61 -2.57 9.60
CA SER A 25 -15.15 -1.39 8.88
C SER A 25 -14.32 -1.77 7.65
N LEU A 26 -13.45 -2.78 7.77
CA LEU A 26 -12.62 -3.27 6.66
C LEU A 26 -13.49 -3.82 5.52
N VAL A 27 -14.46 -4.68 5.84
CA VAL A 27 -15.38 -5.27 4.86
C VAL A 27 -16.23 -4.20 4.19
N PHE A 28 -16.78 -3.27 4.97
CA PHE A 28 -17.61 -2.19 4.44
C PHE A 28 -16.84 -1.29 3.46
N ASN A 29 -15.64 -0.83 3.85
CA ASN A 29 -14.79 0.00 2.98
C ASN A 29 -14.31 -0.78 1.75
N ALA A 30 -13.94 -2.05 1.91
CA ALA A 30 -13.54 -2.91 0.79
C ALA A 30 -14.69 -3.12 -0.21
N ALA A 31 -15.91 -3.32 0.28
CA ALA A 31 -17.10 -3.48 -0.55
C ALA A 31 -17.40 -2.21 -1.37
N ILE A 32 -17.33 -1.02 -0.75
CA ILE A 32 -17.51 0.25 -1.46
C ILE A 32 -16.42 0.44 -2.52
N SER A 33 -15.16 0.18 -2.17
CA SER A 33 -14.03 0.26 -3.11
C SER A 33 -14.23 -0.69 -4.31
N ALA A 34 -14.63 -1.93 -4.04
CA ALA A 34 -14.93 -2.91 -5.09
C ALA A 34 -16.11 -2.46 -5.96
N ALA A 35 -17.19 -1.92 -5.39
CA ALA A 35 -18.33 -1.43 -6.14
C ALA A 35 -17.95 -0.28 -7.08
N ILE A 36 -17.15 0.68 -6.61
CA ILE A 36 -16.66 1.79 -7.43
C ILE A 36 -15.72 1.29 -8.53
N LEU A 37 -14.82 0.36 -8.22
CA LEU A 37 -13.93 -0.24 -9.22
C LEU A 37 -14.70 -1.03 -10.28
N LEU A 38 -15.72 -1.79 -9.89
CA LEU A 38 -16.59 -2.50 -10.82
C LEU A 38 -17.38 -1.53 -11.70
N LEU A 39 -17.92 -0.46 -11.12
CA LEU A 39 -18.59 0.60 -11.86
C LEU A 39 -17.63 1.24 -12.87
N PHE A 40 -16.41 1.57 -12.47
CA PHE A 40 -15.37 2.08 -13.38
C PHE A 40 -15.05 1.09 -14.50
N CYS A 41 -14.91 -0.20 -14.19
CA CYS A 41 -14.62 -1.24 -15.18
C CYS A 41 -15.76 -1.41 -16.20
N ILE A 42 -17.02 -1.13 -15.82
CA ILE A 42 -18.19 -1.15 -16.72
C ILE A 42 -18.31 0.15 -17.54
N LEU A 43 -18.11 1.31 -16.91
CA LEU A 43 -18.23 2.63 -17.55
C LEU A 43 -17.10 2.89 -18.56
N ARG A 44 -15.88 2.45 -18.26
CA ARG A 44 -14.69 2.64 -19.10
C ARG A 44 -14.88 2.16 -20.55
N PRO A 45 -15.30 0.90 -20.83
CA PRO A 45 -15.53 0.44 -22.20
C PRO A 45 -16.81 1.01 -22.83
N ARG A 46 -17.82 1.38 -22.02
CA ARG A 46 -19.11 1.90 -22.50
C ARG A 46 -19.04 3.36 -22.95
N PHE A 47 -18.31 4.21 -22.22
CA PHE A 47 -18.20 5.66 -22.47
C PHE A 47 -16.81 6.07 -22.97
N LYS A 48 -16.36 5.49 -24.09
CA LYS A 48 -15.06 5.80 -24.72
C LYS A 48 -14.87 7.29 -25.04
N ARG A 49 -15.96 8.02 -25.30
CA ARG A 49 -15.95 9.47 -25.56
C ARG A 49 -15.48 10.29 -24.35
N VAL A 50 -15.78 9.85 -23.14
CA VAL A 50 -15.41 10.55 -21.89
C VAL A 50 -14.06 10.03 -21.36
N TYR A 51 -13.86 8.71 -21.36
CA TYR A 51 -12.69 8.07 -20.74
C TYR A 51 -11.48 7.86 -21.67
N ALA A 52 -11.66 7.94 -23.00
CA ALA A 52 -10.59 7.73 -23.98
C ALA A 52 -10.61 8.73 -25.16
N PRO A 53 -10.76 10.05 -24.93
CA PRO A 53 -10.77 11.05 -26.01
C PRO A 53 -9.46 11.03 -26.81
N ARG A 54 -8.34 10.79 -26.13
CA ARG A 54 -6.99 10.72 -26.74
C ARG A 54 -6.75 9.50 -27.64
N THR A 55 -7.65 8.51 -27.64
CA THR A 55 -7.54 7.32 -28.51
C THR A 55 -8.04 7.60 -29.93
N TYR A 56 -8.94 8.56 -30.14
CA TYR A 56 -9.50 8.87 -31.45
C TYR A 56 -9.26 10.32 -31.90
N ALA A 57 -9.18 11.29 -30.97
CA ALA A 57 -9.05 12.71 -31.30
C ALA A 57 -7.62 13.17 -31.63
N VAL A 58 -6.61 12.30 -31.44
CA VAL A 58 -5.19 12.61 -31.66
C VAL A 58 -4.72 11.98 -32.98
N GLU A 59 -3.79 12.65 -33.68
CA GLU A 59 -3.07 12.21 -34.89
C GLU A 59 -2.75 10.71 -34.85
N ARG A 60 -2.91 9.99 -35.98
CA ARG A 60 -2.78 8.52 -36.05
C ARG A 60 -1.44 8.02 -35.50
N ALA A 61 -0.36 8.81 -35.64
CA ALA A 61 0.98 8.54 -35.13
C ALA A 61 1.15 8.68 -33.60
N ARG A 62 0.22 9.37 -32.91
CA ARG A 62 0.22 9.59 -31.45
C ARG A 62 -0.92 8.86 -30.73
N ARG A 63 -1.77 8.09 -31.44
CA ARG A 63 -2.85 7.29 -30.82
C ARG A 63 -2.31 6.20 -29.91
N SER A 64 -2.90 6.03 -28.74
CA SER A 64 -2.61 4.88 -27.84
C SER A 64 -3.17 3.60 -28.44
N THR A 65 -2.48 2.47 -28.24
CA THR A 65 -3.00 1.17 -28.66
C THR A 65 -4.34 0.90 -27.96
N PRO A 66 -5.35 0.40 -28.69
CA PRO A 66 -6.63 0.09 -28.08
C PRO A 66 -6.43 -1.01 -27.04
N ILE A 67 -6.76 -0.71 -25.79
CA ILE A 67 -6.70 -1.67 -24.69
C ILE A 67 -7.87 -2.65 -24.86
N SER A 68 -7.64 -3.95 -24.66
CA SER A 68 -8.69 -4.97 -24.80
C SER A 68 -9.87 -4.70 -23.85
N ASN A 69 -11.07 -5.15 -24.22
CA ASN A 69 -12.31 -4.86 -23.48
C ASN A 69 -12.49 -5.67 -22.18
N GLY A 70 -11.44 -6.33 -21.68
CA GLY A 70 -11.52 -7.06 -20.40
C GLY A 70 -11.74 -6.13 -19.21
N LEU A 71 -12.46 -6.60 -18.18
CA LEU A 71 -12.77 -5.80 -16.98
C LEU A 71 -11.50 -5.32 -16.25
N PHE A 72 -10.46 -6.15 -16.18
CA PHE A 72 -9.17 -5.83 -15.55
C PHE A 72 -7.99 -5.73 -16.53
N SER A 73 -8.25 -5.80 -17.84
CA SER A 73 -7.18 -5.76 -18.86
C SER A 73 -6.39 -4.45 -18.88
N TRP A 74 -6.96 -3.38 -18.30
CA TRP A 74 -6.34 -2.08 -18.22
C TRP A 74 -5.20 -2.00 -17.20
N ILE A 75 -5.24 -2.81 -16.13
CA ILE A 75 -4.19 -2.82 -15.10
C ILE A 75 -2.83 -3.23 -15.71
N PRO A 76 -2.68 -4.41 -16.35
CA PRO A 76 -1.42 -4.78 -16.97
C PRO A 76 -1.09 -3.89 -18.16
N ALA A 77 -2.10 -3.36 -18.88
CA ALA A 77 -1.85 -2.45 -19.99
C ALA A 77 -1.23 -1.12 -19.54
N VAL A 78 -1.61 -0.61 -18.36
CA VAL A 78 -1.03 0.62 -17.76
C VAL A 78 0.35 0.34 -17.15
N LEU A 79 0.53 -0.81 -16.50
CA LEU A 79 1.80 -1.16 -15.85
C LEU A 79 2.90 -1.61 -16.83
N ARG A 80 2.54 -2.10 -18.02
CA ARG A 80 3.49 -2.56 -19.05
C ARG A 80 3.78 -1.53 -20.14
N VAL A 81 3.36 -0.28 -19.98
CA VAL A 81 3.71 0.76 -20.95
C VAL A 81 5.22 0.99 -20.88
N PRO A 82 5.94 0.90 -22.01
CA PRO A 82 7.38 1.12 -22.02
C PRO A 82 7.71 2.60 -21.79
N ASP A 83 8.77 2.84 -21.02
CA ASP A 83 9.21 4.15 -20.56
C ASP A 83 9.42 5.14 -21.72
N GLU A 84 9.96 4.67 -22.85
CA GLU A 84 10.21 5.51 -24.04
C GLU A 84 8.91 6.05 -24.65
N GLN A 85 7.84 5.26 -24.61
CA GLN A 85 6.53 5.70 -25.10
C GLN A 85 5.91 6.75 -24.18
N ILE A 86 6.14 6.64 -22.87
CA ILE A 86 5.66 7.62 -21.88
C ILE A 86 6.37 8.96 -22.14
N ILE A 87 7.70 8.95 -22.29
CA ILE A 87 8.48 10.17 -22.55
C ILE A 87 8.03 10.83 -23.85
N ARG A 88 7.85 10.06 -24.94
CA ARG A 88 7.47 10.61 -26.25
C ARG A 88 6.02 11.14 -26.30
N ARG A 89 5.10 10.57 -25.53
CA ARG A 89 3.66 10.92 -25.57
C ARG A 89 3.24 11.93 -24.51
N CYS A 90 3.77 11.79 -23.30
CA CYS A 90 3.39 12.57 -22.12
C CYS A 90 4.48 13.56 -21.69
N GLY A 91 5.69 13.44 -22.23
CA GLY A 91 6.82 14.28 -21.88
C GLY A 91 7.64 13.72 -20.72
N LEU A 92 8.80 14.36 -20.50
CA LEU A 92 9.76 13.97 -19.48
C LEU A 92 9.21 14.13 -18.05
N ASP A 93 8.45 15.18 -17.78
CA ASP A 93 7.87 15.48 -16.47
C ASP A 93 6.90 14.38 -16.00
N THR A 94 5.98 13.96 -16.86
CA THR A 94 5.04 12.86 -16.55
C THR A 94 5.79 11.54 -16.33
N TYR A 95 6.85 11.28 -17.10
CA TYR A 95 7.70 10.12 -16.89
C TYR A 95 8.33 10.14 -15.49
N MET A 96 8.92 11.28 -15.09
CA MET A 96 9.52 11.44 -13.75
C MET A 96 8.49 11.24 -12.63
N PHE A 97 7.28 11.78 -12.77
CA PHE A 97 6.21 11.59 -11.81
C PHE A 97 5.81 10.10 -11.64
N LEU A 98 5.55 9.41 -12.75
CA LEU A 98 5.16 7.98 -12.72
C LEU A 98 6.27 7.09 -12.14
N ARG A 99 7.52 7.42 -12.46
CA ARG A 99 8.68 6.70 -11.94
C ARG A 99 8.84 6.92 -10.43
N GLY A 100 8.64 8.15 -9.95
CA GLY A 100 8.60 8.47 -8.53
C GLY A 100 7.49 7.73 -7.77
N MET A 101 6.27 7.68 -8.33
CA MET A 101 5.18 6.89 -7.75
C MET A 101 5.53 5.40 -7.65
N ARG A 102 6.14 4.83 -8.68
CA ARG A 102 6.58 3.42 -8.68
C ARG A 102 7.63 3.17 -7.60
N LEU A 103 8.59 4.09 -7.43
CA LEU A 103 9.58 4.01 -6.36
C LEU A 103 8.92 4.04 -4.98
N MET A 104 7.98 4.96 -4.74
CA MET A 104 7.26 5.04 -3.46
C MET A 104 6.50 3.74 -3.14
N LEU A 105 5.85 3.15 -4.15
CA LEU A 105 5.18 1.86 -4.00
C LEU A 105 6.17 0.73 -3.68
N ILE A 106 7.32 0.68 -4.35
CA ILE A 106 8.36 -0.32 -4.08
C ILE A 106 8.87 -0.17 -2.65
N ILE A 107 9.28 1.04 -2.24
CA ILE A 107 9.80 1.29 -0.88
C ILE A 107 8.75 0.93 0.18
N SER A 108 7.51 1.37 0.01
CA SER A 108 6.41 1.05 0.93
C SER A 108 6.16 -0.46 1.01
N SER A 109 6.13 -1.16 -0.12
CA SER A 109 5.89 -2.61 -0.16
C SER A 109 7.00 -3.41 0.52
N VAL A 110 8.27 -3.06 0.28
CA VAL A 110 9.43 -3.74 0.88
C VAL A 110 9.46 -3.51 2.39
N VAL A 111 9.31 -2.26 2.85
CA VAL A 111 9.29 -1.95 4.29
C VAL A 111 8.08 -2.57 4.97
N SER A 112 6.90 -2.56 4.33
CA SER A 112 5.69 -3.21 4.86
C SER A 112 5.86 -4.72 4.99
N LEU A 113 6.44 -5.40 4.00
CA LEU A 113 6.68 -6.84 4.06
C LEU A 113 7.72 -7.20 5.13
N LEU A 114 8.83 -6.46 5.19
CA LEU A 114 9.87 -6.69 6.20
C LEU A 114 9.37 -6.39 7.61
N SER A 115 8.56 -5.34 7.81
CA SER A 115 7.96 -5.04 9.11
C SER A 115 6.93 -6.10 9.51
N ALA A 116 6.10 -6.57 8.58
CA ALA A 116 5.18 -7.67 8.85
C ALA A 116 5.92 -8.96 9.24
N ALA A 117 7.04 -9.27 8.59
CA ALA A 117 7.82 -10.47 8.85
C ALA A 117 8.63 -10.40 10.16
N THR A 118 9.06 -9.22 10.61
CA THR A 118 9.95 -9.07 11.76
C THR A 118 9.27 -8.47 12.98
N ILE A 119 8.54 -7.36 12.84
CA ILE A 119 7.95 -6.63 13.96
C ILE A 119 6.72 -7.35 14.52
N LEU A 120 5.85 -7.90 13.67
CA LEU A 120 4.65 -8.60 14.15
C LEU A 120 4.97 -9.79 15.06
N PRO A 121 5.87 -10.74 14.69
CA PRO A 121 6.17 -11.86 15.58
C PRO A 121 6.82 -11.40 16.89
N ILE A 122 7.65 -10.35 16.87
CA ILE A 122 8.28 -9.80 18.08
C ILE A 122 7.23 -9.18 19.02
N ASN A 123 6.25 -8.47 18.46
CA ASN A 123 5.16 -7.88 19.25
C ASN A 123 4.28 -8.96 19.89
N ILE A 124 3.95 -10.02 19.15
CA ILE A 124 3.15 -11.14 19.66
C ILE A 124 3.86 -11.88 20.78
N LEU A 125 5.19 -12.06 20.68
CA LEU A 125 6.00 -12.71 21.72
C LEU A 125 6.21 -11.86 22.99
N GLY A 126 5.62 -10.65 23.03
CA GLY A 126 5.61 -9.75 24.16
C GLY A 126 5.00 -10.38 25.42
N SER A 127 5.53 -10.01 26.59
CA SER A 127 5.27 -10.70 27.86
C SER A 127 4.10 -10.12 28.66
N LYS A 128 3.35 -9.15 28.11
CA LYS A 128 2.25 -8.46 28.81
C LYS A 128 0.88 -9.15 28.65
N GLY A 129 0.79 -10.23 27.87
CA GLY A 129 -0.44 -11.01 27.72
C GLY A 129 -1.61 -10.24 27.11
N LEU A 130 -1.34 -9.18 26.34
CA LEU A 130 -2.38 -8.46 25.61
C LEU A 130 -2.93 -9.38 24.51
N THR A 131 -4.24 -9.33 24.30
CA THR A 131 -4.96 -10.17 23.33
C THR A 131 -5.76 -9.29 22.37
N GLY A 132 -6.11 -9.80 21.19
CA GLY A 132 -6.74 -9.00 20.14
C GLY A 132 -5.73 -8.09 19.40
N LEU A 133 -6.19 -6.92 18.93
CA LEU A 133 -5.36 -5.97 18.16
C LEU A 133 -4.22 -5.37 18.98
N ASP A 134 -4.38 -5.29 20.31
CA ASP A 134 -3.38 -4.71 21.20
C ASP A 134 -2.11 -5.58 21.32
N SER A 135 -2.21 -6.87 20.96
CA SER A 135 -1.07 -7.79 20.91
C SER A 135 -0.08 -7.48 19.78
N LEU A 136 -0.56 -6.83 18.70
CA LEU A 136 0.26 -6.43 17.56
C LEU A 136 0.96 -5.08 17.78
N SER A 137 0.61 -4.38 18.85
CA SER A 137 1.20 -3.08 19.20
C SER A 137 2.50 -3.27 19.99
N ILE A 138 3.40 -2.28 19.89
CA ILE A 138 4.60 -2.18 20.73
C ILE A 138 4.26 -2.16 22.23
N GLY A 139 3.02 -1.79 22.58
CA GLY A 139 2.50 -1.80 23.95
C GLY A 139 2.53 -3.18 24.63
N ASN A 140 2.56 -4.29 23.85
CA ASN A 140 2.68 -5.65 24.40
C ASN A 140 4.12 -6.01 24.82
N VAL A 141 5.12 -5.23 24.40
CA VAL A 141 6.52 -5.41 24.78
C VAL A 141 6.79 -4.72 26.12
N ASP A 142 7.59 -5.36 26.97
CA ASP A 142 7.99 -4.78 28.26
C ASP A 142 9.10 -3.73 28.09
N SER A 143 8.99 -2.61 28.79
CA SER A 143 9.86 -1.44 28.62
C SER A 143 11.30 -1.69 29.04
N LYS A 144 11.55 -2.70 29.88
CA LYS A 144 12.88 -3.08 30.34
C LYS A 144 13.55 -4.13 29.44
N SER A 145 12.83 -4.64 28.44
CA SER A 145 13.30 -5.72 27.58
C SER A 145 14.22 -5.23 26.45
N SER A 146 15.28 -5.98 26.14
CA SER A 146 16.18 -5.72 25.01
C SER A 146 15.48 -5.79 23.64
N ARG A 147 14.24 -6.30 23.58
CA ARG A 147 13.45 -6.43 22.35
C ARG A 147 13.11 -5.09 21.69
N LEU A 148 13.05 -3.99 22.45
CA LEU A 148 12.83 -2.64 21.89
C LEU A 148 13.96 -2.18 20.97
N TRP A 149 15.19 -2.67 21.17
CA TRP A 149 16.31 -2.36 20.28
C TRP A 149 16.11 -2.90 18.86
N VAL A 150 15.33 -3.97 18.69
CA VAL A 150 15.02 -4.50 17.35
C VAL A 150 14.18 -3.51 16.56
N HIS A 151 13.24 -2.80 17.20
CA HIS A 151 12.46 -1.75 16.53
C HIS A 151 13.34 -0.59 16.09
N VAL A 152 14.28 -0.17 16.95
CA VAL A 152 15.23 0.91 16.65
C VAL A 152 16.15 0.50 15.50
N GLY A 153 16.71 -0.71 15.55
CA GLY A 153 17.56 -1.24 14.48
C GLY A 153 16.83 -1.38 13.15
N PHE A 154 15.61 -1.91 13.16
CA PHE A 154 14.76 -1.99 11.97
C PHE A 154 14.47 -0.61 11.39
N PHE A 155 14.10 0.36 12.22
CA PHE A 155 13.83 1.72 11.78
C PHE A 155 15.08 2.36 11.16
N ALA A 156 16.24 2.24 11.81
CA ALA A 156 17.50 2.77 11.28
C ALA A 156 17.85 2.14 9.92
N LEU A 157 17.72 0.82 9.79
CA LEU A 157 17.96 0.10 8.55
C LEU A 157 16.98 0.52 7.46
N ALA A 158 15.69 0.63 7.77
CA ALA A 158 14.66 1.08 6.83
C ALA A 158 14.95 2.51 6.35
N VAL A 159 15.36 3.43 7.24
CA VAL A 159 15.74 4.80 6.87
C VAL A 159 16.94 4.80 5.94
N VAL A 160 18.02 4.07 6.26
CA VAL A 160 19.21 3.98 5.39
C VAL A 160 18.84 3.41 4.02
N TRP A 161 18.04 2.35 3.99
CA TRP A 161 17.55 1.74 2.75
C TRP A 161 16.72 2.73 1.92
N THR A 162 15.74 3.39 2.54
CA THR A 162 14.89 4.38 1.84
C THR A 162 15.72 5.53 1.28
N MET A 163 16.69 6.04 2.05
CA MET A 163 17.60 7.09 1.58
C MET A 163 18.47 6.62 0.41
N TRP A 164 18.99 5.39 0.47
CA TRP A 164 19.75 4.82 -0.62
C TRP A 164 18.90 4.71 -1.91
N CYS A 165 17.66 4.23 -1.81
CA CYS A 165 16.73 4.17 -2.94
C CYS A 165 16.42 5.55 -3.51
N ILE A 166 16.17 6.55 -2.66
CA ILE A 166 15.86 7.92 -3.07
C ILE A 166 17.07 8.56 -3.75
N VAL A 167 18.27 8.45 -3.18
CA VAL A 167 19.50 9.00 -3.77
C VAL A 167 19.83 8.32 -5.09
N GLY A 168 19.67 7.00 -5.18
CA GLY A 168 19.85 6.25 -6.43
C GLY A 168 18.94 6.77 -7.53
N GLU A 169 17.68 7.02 -7.21
CA GLU A 169 16.73 7.57 -8.16
C GLU A 169 17.03 9.05 -8.51
N LEU A 170 17.36 9.88 -7.52
CA LEU A 170 17.76 11.28 -7.73
C LEU A 170 18.95 11.42 -8.66
N ARG A 171 19.95 10.54 -8.55
CA ARG A 171 21.09 10.51 -9.48
C ARG A 171 20.61 10.24 -10.91
N ILE A 172 19.68 9.32 -11.08
CA ILE A 172 19.13 9.03 -12.40
C ILE A 172 18.34 10.24 -12.92
N TYR A 173 17.58 10.93 -12.08
CA TYR A 173 16.90 12.17 -12.47
C TYR A 173 17.85 13.28 -12.90
N THR A 174 18.98 13.46 -12.21
CA THR A 174 19.99 14.45 -12.60
C THR A 174 20.69 14.11 -13.92
N HIS A 175 20.75 12.83 -14.30
CA HIS A 175 21.33 12.41 -15.57
C HIS A 175 20.35 12.51 -16.76
N LEU A 176 19.04 12.48 -16.50
CA LEU A 176 18.00 12.59 -17.54
C LEU A 176 17.58 14.02 -17.86
N ARG A 177 17.94 14.99 -17.01
CA ARG A 177 17.64 16.41 -17.17
C ARG A 177 18.80 17.13 -17.86
#